data_AF-A0A7V3Y3Y7-F1
#
_entry.id   AF-A0A7V3Y3Y7-F1
#
_cell.length_a   1.000
_cell.length_b   1.000
_cell.length_c   1.000
_cell.angle_alpha   90.00
_cell.angle_beta   90.00
_cell.angle_gamma   90.00
#
_symmetry.space_group_name_H-M   'P 1'
#
loop_
_entity.id
_entity.type
_entity.pdbx_description
1 polymer ?
#
loop_
_entity_poly.entity_id
_entity_poly.type
_entity_poly.pdbx_seq_one_letter_code
_entity_poly.pdbx_strand_id
1 'polypeptide(L)'
;MPTSLLWAAAQIRAFGQVLSASSELELTISITISAIVVILYTGLGGLLADAITDIVQGVILIIGLLVVFLSVIGDVGGLSKAIGMIDTTRLTFVPHSITGPWQRLFTMAESWAVPICGSLVAQEVISRMLAARSATVARRSSLLASLMYISLGMIPLFIGLIGYHVMPGLQDPEQILPKMAQFHFHKYLYIIFAGALVSAILSTVDSALLASSALLNHNLIFNFYPNLNDKTKLIADRIGVLLLGITSYMLALHAEGIYSLVKEASAFGSAGVFVIYIIGMYSKKTSVPAAIVTLITGACTYFIGKFFIHFEYSFLLSVLVAVLSYYSVVLVIKATVPAELLAVKDTDS
;
A
#
# COMPACT_ATOMS: atom_id res chain seq x y z
N MET A 1 3.52 -9.11 -5.73
CA MET A 1 3.96 -9.93 -4.58
C MET A 1 4.82 -9.13 -3.60
N PRO A 2 5.98 -8.55 -3.97
CA PRO A 2 6.79 -7.78 -3.01
C PRO A 2 6.07 -6.55 -2.44
N THR A 3 5.31 -5.86 -3.28
CA THR A 3 4.47 -4.70 -2.91
C THR A 3 3.49 -5.05 -1.79
N SER A 4 2.67 -6.09 -1.99
CA SER A 4 1.66 -6.53 -1.02
C SER A 4 2.28 -7.09 0.28
N LEU A 5 3.49 -7.66 0.24
CA LEU A 5 4.23 -8.09 1.44
C LEU A 5 4.66 -6.91 2.32
N LEU A 6 5.21 -5.86 1.72
CA LEU A 6 5.58 -4.62 2.41
C LEU A 6 4.33 -3.88 2.91
N TRP A 7 3.24 -3.92 2.13
CA TRP A 7 1.95 -3.38 2.56
C TRP A 7 1.42 -4.11 3.80
N ALA A 8 1.45 -5.45 3.80
CA ALA A 8 1.09 -6.27 4.95
C ALA A 8 1.99 -5.97 6.17
N ALA A 9 3.29 -5.73 5.96
CA ALA A 9 4.19 -5.31 7.04
C ALA A 9 3.78 -3.97 7.64
N ALA A 10 3.42 -2.99 6.79
CA ALA A 10 2.90 -1.69 7.25
C ALA A 10 1.65 -1.85 8.12
N GLN A 11 0.72 -2.71 7.69
CA GLN A 11 -0.50 -3.01 8.44
C GLN A 11 -0.21 -3.70 9.79
N ILE A 12 0.68 -4.69 9.82
CA ILE A 12 1.10 -5.36 11.07
C ILE A 12 1.72 -4.35 12.04
N ARG A 13 2.58 -3.46 11.55
CA ARG A 13 3.18 -2.39 12.38
C ARG A 13 2.13 -1.41 12.88
N ALA A 14 1.20 -1.00 12.02
CA ALA A 14 0.10 -0.10 12.38
C ALA A 14 -0.79 -0.70 13.49
N PHE A 15 -1.11 -1.99 13.41
CA PHE A 15 -1.82 -2.68 14.48
C PHE A 15 -0.99 -2.68 15.78
N GLY A 16 0.32 -2.96 15.69
CA GLY A 16 1.22 -2.87 16.83
C GLY A 16 1.23 -1.48 17.49
N GLN A 17 1.19 -0.42 16.70
CA GLN A 17 1.11 0.96 17.20
C GLN A 17 -0.20 1.24 17.93
N VAL A 18 -1.34 0.78 17.40
CA VAL A 18 -2.65 0.93 18.06
C VAL A 18 -2.69 0.16 19.39
N LEU A 19 -2.14 -1.06 19.41
CA LEU A 19 -2.10 -1.89 20.61
C LEU A 19 -1.17 -1.29 21.68
N SER A 20 0.03 -0.83 21.30
CA SER A 20 0.96 -0.16 22.21
C SER A 20 0.37 1.16 22.72
N ALA A 21 -0.29 1.94 21.87
CA ALA A 21 -0.97 3.18 22.29
C ALA A 21 -2.09 2.93 23.32
N SER A 22 -2.72 1.76 23.27
CA SER A 22 -3.86 1.40 24.13
C SER A 22 -3.47 0.63 25.40
N SER A 23 -2.20 0.30 25.57
CA SER A 23 -1.71 -0.57 26.63
C SER A 23 -0.37 -0.09 27.20
N GLU A 24 0.17 -0.81 28.17
CA GLU A 24 1.53 -0.59 28.70
C GLU A 24 2.57 -1.46 27.98
N LEU A 25 2.19 -2.12 26.88
CA LEU A 25 3.06 -3.01 26.14
C LEU A 25 4.05 -2.20 25.28
N GLU A 26 5.30 -2.67 25.29
CA GLU A 26 6.31 -2.18 24.37
C GLU A 26 5.88 -2.40 22.91
N LEU A 27 6.30 -1.51 22.01
CA LEU A 27 5.97 -1.58 20.59
C LEU A 27 6.37 -2.92 19.97
N THR A 28 7.56 -3.43 20.29
CA THR A 28 8.07 -4.72 19.76
C THR A 28 7.13 -5.88 20.12
N ILE A 29 6.68 -5.94 21.37
CA ILE A 29 5.73 -6.95 21.85
C ILE A 29 4.39 -6.77 21.16
N SER A 30 3.93 -5.53 21.01
CA SER A 30 2.66 -5.20 20.37
C SER A 30 2.64 -5.59 18.89
N ILE A 31 3.73 -5.35 18.15
CA ILE A 31 3.89 -5.80 16.76
C ILE A 31 3.89 -7.33 16.69
N THR A 32 4.55 -8.00 17.63
CA THR A 32 4.59 -9.47 17.69
C THR A 32 3.20 -10.07 17.91
N ILE A 33 2.44 -9.55 18.87
CA ILE A 33 1.06 -9.96 19.11
C ILE A 33 0.20 -9.71 17.87
N SER A 34 0.36 -8.54 17.26
CA SER A 34 -0.37 -8.16 16.04
C SER A 34 -0.11 -9.15 14.90
N ALA A 35 1.14 -9.55 14.67
CA ALA A 35 1.50 -10.54 13.66
C ALA A 35 0.85 -11.90 13.91
N ILE A 36 0.85 -12.38 15.16
CA ILE A 36 0.20 -13.64 15.54
C ILE A 36 -1.30 -13.58 15.23
N VAL A 37 -1.98 -12.51 15.64
CA VAL A 37 -3.41 -12.32 15.39
C VAL A 37 -3.69 -12.26 13.90
N VAL A 38 -2.92 -11.48 13.14
CA VAL A 38 -3.05 -11.33 11.68
C VAL A 38 -2.93 -12.67 10.97
N ILE A 39 -1.90 -13.46 11.28
CA ILE A 39 -1.64 -14.75 10.64
C ILE A 39 -2.77 -15.73 10.93
N LEU A 40 -3.21 -15.82 12.20
CA LEU A 40 -4.28 -16.72 12.62
C LEU A 40 -5.62 -16.32 11.99
N TYR A 41 -5.95 -15.02 12.01
CA TYR A 41 -7.18 -14.50 11.41
C TYR A 41 -7.22 -14.78 9.90
N THR A 42 -6.14 -14.43 9.19
CA THR A 42 -6.07 -14.57 7.73
C THR A 42 -6.08 -16.02 7.27
N GLY A 43 -5.38 -16.92 7.99
CA GLY A 43 -5.34 -18.35 7.65
C GLY A 43 -6.68 -19.07 7.82
N LEU A 44 -7.57 -18.52 8.65
CA LEU A 44 -8.91 -19.04 8.91
C LEU A 44 -9.99 -18.35 8.06
N GLY A 45 -9.75 -17.12 7.61
CA GLY A 45 -10.68 -16.29 6.85
C GLY A 45 -10.80 -16.64 5.37
N GLY A 46 -11.84 -16.12 4.72
CA GLY A 46 -12.07 -16.22 3.28
C GLY A 46 -12.79 -14.97 2.76
N LEU A 47 -12.40 -14.51 1.56
CA LEU A 47 -12.72 -13.21 0.95
C LEU A 47 -14.18 -12.71 1.02
N LEU A 48 -15.17 -13.61 1.11
CA LEU A 48 -16.59 -13.26 1.04
C LEU A 48 -17.17 -12.82 2.40
N ALA A 49 -16.57 -13.22 3.51
CA ALA A 49 -16.95 -12.74 4.83
C ALA A 49 -16.47 -11.30 5.07
N ASP A 50 -15.36 -10.90 4.44
CA ASP A 50 -14.66 -9.64 4.76
C ASP A 50 -15.34 -8.40 4.16
N ALA A 51 -16.03 -8.52 3.02
CA ALA A 51 -16.62 -7.35 2.35
C ALA A 51 -17.75 -6.67 3.13
N ILE A 52 -18.54 -7.44 3.90
CA ILE A 52 -19.63 -6.89 4.73
C ILE A 52 -19.05 -6.28 6.00
N THR A 53 -18.06 -6.94 6.60
CA THR A 53 -17.38 -6.43 7.80
C THR A 53 -16.64 -5.13 7.50
N ASP A 54 -16.01 -5.00 6.32
CA ASP A 54 -15.37 -3.78 5.82
C ASP A 54 -16.31 -2.57 5.84
N ILE A 55 -17.55 -2.75 5.40
CA ILE A 55 -18.53 -1.65 5.33
C ILE A 55 -18.89 -1.17 6.74
N VAL A 56 -19.23 -2.11 7.63
CA VAL A 56 -19.64 -1.77 9.01
C VAL A 56 -18.50 -1.09 9.75
N GLN A 57 -17.28 -1.63 9.65
CA GLN A 57 -16.09 -1.07 10.30
C GLN A 57 -15.71 0.29 9.71
N GLY A 58 -15.79 0.44 8.39
CA GLY A 58 -15.54 1.69 7.69
C GLY A 58 -16.47 2.81 8.18
N VAL A 59 -17.77 2.52 8.34
CA VAL A 59 -18.73 3.50 8.88
C VAL A 59 -18.39 3.90 10.31
N ILE A 60 -18.10 2.93 11.18
CA ILE A 60 -17.71 3.19 12.57
C ILE A 60 -16.44 4.05 12.63
N LEU A 61 -15.45 3.75 11.79
CA LEU A 61 -14.21 4.51 11.70
C LEU A 61 -14.43 5.94 11.23
N ILE A 62 -15.25 6.13 10.20
CA ILE A 62 -15.57 7.48 9.69
C ILE A 62 -16.24 8.31 10.77
N ILE A 63 -17.24 7.74 11.46
CA ILE A 63 -17.92 8.43 12.56
C ILE A 63 -16.93 8.77 13.68
N GLY A 64 -16.14 7.80 14.14
CA GLY A 64 -15.15 8.04 15.19
C GLY A 64 -14.14 9.10 14.79
N LEU A 65 -13.60 9.03 13.58
CA LEU A 65 -12.65 10.00 13.06
C LEU A 65 -13.23 11.42 12.98
N LEU A 66 -14.51 11.55 12.58
CA LEU A 66 -15.22 12.83 12.59
C LEU A 66 -15.41 13.37 14.01
N VAL A 67 -15.76 12.50 14.98
CA VAL A 67 -15.90 12.93 16.38
C VAL A 67 -14.55 13.40 16.93
N VAL A 68 -13.46 12.65 16.72
CA VAL A 68 -12.11 13.08 17.13
C VAL A 68 -11.77 14.43 16.50
N PHE A 69 -11.97 14.59 15.19
CA PHE A 69 -11.71 15.83 14.49
C PHE A 69 -12.46 17.03 15.07
N LEU A 70 -13.76 16.88 15.33
CA LEU A 70 -14.58 17.94 15.92
C LEU A 70 -14.15 18.25 17.37
N SER A 71 -13.79 17.25 18.16
CA SER A 71 -13.27 17.44 19.52
C SER A 71 -11.95 18.20 19.52
N VAL A 72 -11.00 17.83 18.65
CA VAL A 72 -9.72 18.54 18.50
C VAL A 72 -9.93 20.00 18.13
N ILE A 73 -10.86 20.27 17.20
CA ILE A 73 -11.24 21.64 16.83
C ILE A 73 -11.85 22.39 18.02
N GLY A 74 -12.66 21.73 18.82
CA GLY A 74 -13.25 22.30 20.04
C GLY A 74 -12.20 22.73 21.05
N ASP A 75 -11.23 21.86 21.33
CA ASP A 75 -10.17 22.09 22.33
C ASP A 75 -9.30 23.31 21.99
N VAL A 76 -9.00 23.52 20.70
CA VAL A 76 -8.21 24.68 20.25
C VAL A 76 -9.05 25.95 20.07
N GLY A 77 -10.35 25.90 20.37
CA GLY A 77 -11.25 27.05 20.33
C GLY A 77 -11.81 27.39 18.96
N GLY A 78 -11.99 26.38 18.09
CA GLY A 78 -12.65 26.47 16.80
C GLY A 78 -11.72 26.36 15.59
N LEU A 79 -12.31 26.11 14.42
CA LEU A 79 -11.58 25.75 13.19
C LEU A 79 -10.58 26.83 12.75
N SER A 80 -10.94 28.10 12.91
CA SER A 80 -10.05 29.21 12.54
C SER A 80 -8.76 29.23 13.38
N LYS A 81 -8.85 28.93 14.68
CA LYS A 81 -7.67 28.85 15.56
C LYS A 81 -6.87 27.59 15.25
N ALA A 82 -7.57 26.47 15.03
CA ALA A 82 -6.97 25.20 14.62
C ALA A 82 -6.07 25.39 13.37
N ILE A 83 -6.61 26.01 12.31
CA ILE A 83 -5.85 26.32 11.09
C ILE A 83 -4.71 27.29 11.38
N GLY A 84 -4.94 28.31 12.21
CA GLY A 84 -3.90 29.28 12.59
C GLY A 84 -2.75 28.68 13.41
N MET A 85 -2.94 27.51 14.04
CA MET A 85 -1.89 26.78 14.74
C MET A 85 -1.03 25.91 13.82
N ILE A 86 -1.46 25.67 12.58
CA ILE A 86 -0.69 24.85 11.64
C ILE A 86 0.59 25.62 11.28
N ASP A 87 1.73 25.03 11.61
CA ASP A 87 3.03 25.51 11.15
C ASP A 87 3.10 25.42 9.62
N THR A 88 3.00 26.57 8.95
CA THR A 88 2.99 26.67 7.49
C THR A 88 4.27 26.16 6.86
N THR A 89 5.37 26.10 7.59
CA THR A 89 6.61 25.50 7.08
C THR A 89 6.41 24.00 6.82
N ARG A 90 5.60 23.30 7.63
CA ARG A 90 5.32 21.87 7.45
C ARG A 90 4.45 21.57 6.24
N LEU A 91 3.79 22.57 5.66
CA LEU A 91 2.97 22.43 4.45
C LEU A 91 3.83 22.49 3.18
N THR A 92 4.84 21.63 3.11
CA THR A 92 5.75 21.53 1.96
C THR A 92 5.77 20.12 1.38
N PHE A 93 5.79 20.04 0.05
CA PHE A 93 5.98 18.78 -0.67
C PHE A 93 7.46 18.35 -0.75
N VAL A 94 8.37 19.23 -0.34
CA VAL A 94 9.82 19.01 -0.41
C VAL A 94 10.46 19.47 0.90
N PRO A 95 11.33 18.65 1.53
CA PRO A 95 12.06 19.05 2.74
C PRO A 95 12.83 20.37 2.54
N HIS A 96 12.83 21.24 3.55
CA HIS A 96 13.52 22.54 3.50
C HIS A 96 15.04 22.44 3.34
N SER A 97 15.63 21.29 3.68
CA SER A 97 17.04 21.01 3.44
C SER A 97 17.41 21.05 1.95
N ILE A 98 16.42 20.89 1.06
CA ILE A 98 16.60 20.87 -0.38
C ILE A 98 16.34 22.26 -0.95
N THR A 99 17.42 22.95 -1.33
CA THR A 99 17.37 24.34 -1.79
C THR A 99 17.48 24.49 -3.31
N GLY A 100 18.13 23.55 -4.00
CA GLY A 100 18.35 23.61 -5.44
C GLY A 100 17.05 23.42 -6.25
N PRO A 101 16.77 24.26 -7.27
CA PRO A 101 15.49 24.22 -7.99
C PRO A 101 15.23 22.87 -8.67
N TRP A 102 16.27 22.28 -9.27
CA TRP A 102 16.19 20.95 -9.90
C TRP A 102 16.02 19.83 -8.89
N GLN A 103 16.75 19.88 -7.76
CA GLN A 103 16.59 18.89 -6.69
C GLN A 103 15.17 18.94 -6.12
N ARG A 104 14.62 20.13 -5.88
CA ARG A 104 13.23 20.30 -5.44
C ARG A 104 12.24 19.68 -6.42
N LEU A 105 12.43 19.93 -7.72
CA LEU A 105 11.58 19.35 -8.76
C LEU A 105 11.64 17.82 -8.74
N PHE A 106 12.83 17.22 -8.70
CA PHE A 106 13.00 15.77 -8.70
C PHE A 106 12.52 15.11 -7.41
N THR A 107 12.78 15.71 -6.24
CA THR A 107 12.23 15.21 -4.97
C THR A 107 10.71 15.25 -4.98
N MET A 108 10.11 16.32 -5.48
CA MET A 108 8.66 16.40 -5.61
C MET A 108 8.15 15.32 -6.57
N ALA A 109 8.76 15.20 -7.76
CA ALA A 109 8.39 14.20 -8.74
C ALA A 109 8.49 12.77 -8.18
N GLU A 110 9.57 12.44 -7.46
CA GLU A 110 9.77 11.13 -6.82
C GLU A 110 8.67 10.86 -5.76
N SER A 111 8.46 11.82 -4.85
CA SER A 111 7.47 11.72 -3.76
C SER A 111 6.04 11.49 -4.26
N TRP A 112 5.68 12.07 -5.41
CA TRP A 112 4.36 11.86 -6.03
C TRP A 112 4.32 10.62 -6.92
N ALA A 113 5.40 10.33 -7.66
CA ALA A 113 5.45 9.19 -8.57
C ALA A 113 5.33 7.85 -7.83
N VAL A 114 5.98 7.70 -6.67
CA VAL A 114 5.95 6.46 -5.88
C VAL A 114 4.51 6.02 -5.55
N PRO A 115 3.70 6.80 -4.81
CA PRO A 115 2.34 6.39 -4.47
C PRO A 115 1.40 6.36 -5.67
N ILE A 116 1.53 7.28 -6.63
CA ILE A 116 0.65 7.31 -7.82
C ILE A 116 0.87 6.08 -8.70
N CYS A 117 2.12 5.85 -9.14
CA CYS A 117 2.43 4.75 -10.04
C CYS A 117 2.32 3.40 -9.32
N GLY A 118 2.73 3.32 -8.05
CA GLY A 118 2.63 2.12 -7.23
C GLY A 118 1.19 1.67 -7.02
N SER A 119 0.30 2.59 -6.63
CA SER A 119 -1.11 2.26 -6.34
C SER A 119 -1.89 1.82 -7.56
N LEU A 120 -1.54 2.32 -8.76
CA LEU A 120 -2.18 1.90 -10.02
C LEU A 120 -2.00 0.42 -10.32
N VAL A 121 -0.89 -0.18 -9.85
CA VAL A 121 -0.55 -1.58 -10.06
C VAL A 121 -0.66 -2.42 -8.78
N ALA A 122 -1.29 -1.87 -7.73
CA ALA A 122 -1.53 -2.58 -6.50
C ALA A 122 -2.53 -3.73 -6.72
N GLN A 123 -2.10 -4.95 -6.42
CA GLN A 123 -2.85 -6.16 -6.73
C GLN A 123 -4.20 -6.22 -6.02
N GLU A 124 -4.24 -5.76 -4.77
CA GLU A 124 -5.42 -5.72 -3.91
C GLU A 124 -6.51 -4.77 -4.44
N VAL A 125 -6.14 -3.69 -5.12
CA VAL A 125 -7.10 -2.79 -5.77
C VAL A 125 -7.60 -3.42 -7.07
N ILE A 126 -6.69 -3.98 -7.86
CA ILE A 126 -7.02 -4.64 -9.13
C ILE A 126 -7.96 -5.83 -8.88
N SER A 127 -7.70 -6.66 -7.87
CA SER A 127 -8.55 -7.83 -7.57
C SER A 127 -9.97 -7.42 -7.20
N ARG A 128 -10.14 -6.35 -6.41
CA ARG A 128 -11.45 -5.79 -6.06
C ARG A 128 -12.17 -5.22 -7.29
N MET A 129 -11.46 -4.57 -8.20
CA MET A 129 -12.04 -4.08 -9.46
C MET A 129 -12.48 -5.23 -10.38
N LEU A 130 -11.70 -6.31 -10.48
CA LEU A 130 -12.01 -7.49 -11.30
C LEU A 130 -13.14 -8.33 -10.70
N ALA A 131 -13.31 -8.33 -9.38
CA ALA A 131 -14.42 -9.01 -8.69
C ALA A 131 -15.76 -8.27 -8.83
N ALA A 132 -15.76 -7.02 -9.34
CA ALA A 132 -16.99 -6.25 -9.51
C ALA A 132 -17.90 -6.87 -10.57
N ARG A 133 -19.20 -6.91 -10.27
CA ARG A 133 -20.24 -7.48 -11.17
C ARG A 133 -20.36 -6.83 -12.56
N SER A 134 -19.78 -5.65 -12.76
CA SER A 134 -19.70 -4.98 -14.06
C SER A 134 -18.67 -3.86 -14.05
N ALA A 135 -18.16 -3.50 -15.24
CA ALA A 135 -17.23 -2.38 -15.42
C ALA A 135 -17.82 -1.05 -14.93
N THR A 136 -19.12 -0.83 -15.11
CA THR A 136 -19.82 0.38 -14.63
C THR A 136 -19.79 0.48 -13.11
N VAL A 137 -19.98 -0.64 -12.41
CA VAL A 137 -19.90 -0.70 -10.95
C VAL A 137 -18.48 -0.44 -10.49
N ALA A 138 -17.48 -1.12 -11.07
CA ALA A 138 -16.07 -0.91 -10.77
C ALA A 138 -15.67 0.57 -10.91
N ARG A 139 -16.02 1.20 -12.04
CA ARG A 139 -15.72 2.62 -12.29
C ARG A 139 -16.37 3.53 -11.26
N ARG A 140 -17.66 3.35 -10.97
CA ARG A 140 -18.40 4.20 -10.03
C ARG A 140 -17.87 4.04 -8.60
N SER A 141 -17.60 2.81 -8.17
CA SER A 141 -17.03 2.54 -6.84
C SER A 141 -15.64 3.13 -6.70
N SER A 142 -14.77 3.03 -7.72
CA SER A 142 -13.43 3.62 -7.68
C SER A 142 -13.46 5.15 -7.61
N LEU A 143 -14.38 5.81 -8.34
CA LEU A 143 -14.56 7.26 -8.27
C LEU A 143 -15.14 7.73 -6.92
N LEU A 144 -16.07 6.97 -6.34
CA LEU A 144 -16.59 7.25 -5.01
C LEU A 144 -15.48 7.06 -3.95
N ALA A 145 -14.71 5.99 -4.06
CA ALA A 145 -13.60 5.71 -3.16
C ALA A 145 -12.51 6.79 -3.24
N SER A 146 -12.19 7.31 -4.43
CA SER A 146 -11.21 8.40 -4.56
C SER A 146 -11.72 9.71 -3.94
N LEU A 147 -13.00 10.03 -4.09
CA LEU A 147 -13.60 11.18 -3.41
C LEU A 147 -13.54 11.01 -1.89
N MET A 148 -13.92 9.84 -1.37
CA MET A 148 -13.85 9.53 0.06
C MET A 148 -12.42 9.56 0.58
N TYR A 149 -11.44 9.08 -0.18
CA TYR A 149 -10.03 9.12 0.19
C TYR A 149 -9.55 10.56 0.35
N ILE A 150 -9.88 11.46 -0.59
CA ILE A 150 -9.51 12.89 -0.48
C ILE A 150 -10.26 13.56 0.67
N SER A 151 -11.57 13.35 0.81
CA SER A 151 -12.35 14.06 1.83
C SER A 151 -12.07 13.56 3.25
N LEU A 152 -12.09 12.24 3.46
CA LEU A 152 -11.95 11.62 4.79
C LEU A 152 -10.47 11.40 5.15
N GLY A 153 -9.61 11.12 4.17
CA GLY A 153 -8.16 10.96 4.39
C GLY A 153 -7.44 12.26 4.77
N MET A 154 -8.05 13.42 4.49
CA MET A 154 -7.54 14.71 4.99
C MET A 154 -7.78 14.93 6.48
N ILE A 155 -8.76 14.25 7.08
CA ILE A 155 -9.06 14.37 8.51
C ILE A 155 -7.89 13.91 9.40
N PRO A 156 -7.33 12.69 9.26
CA PRO A 156 -6.21 12.25 10.09
C PRO A 156 -4.94 13.04 9.82
N LEU A 157 -4.75 13.55 8.59
CA LEU A 157 -3.64 14.47 8.27
C LEU A 157 -3.78 15.80 9.03
N PHE A 158 -4.98 16.38 9.07
CA PHE A 158 -5.25 17.57 9.87
C PHE A 158 -5.05 17.33 11.37
N ILE A 159 -5.54 16.20 11.89
CA ILE A 159 -5.30 15.78 13.27
C ILE A 159 -3.80 15.64 13.53
N GLY A 160 -3.00 15.10 12.60
CA GLY A 160 -1.55 15.01 12.74
C GLY A 160 -0.85 16.37 12.76
N LEU A 161 -1.27 17.32 11.93
CA LEU A 161 -0.70 18.67 11.86
C LEU A 161 -0.92 19.48 13.15
N ILE A 162 -2.08 19.32 13.79
CA ILE A 162 -2.47 20.11 14.97
C ILE A 162 -2.27 19.33 16.26
N GLY A 163 -2.42 18.01 16.22
CA GLY A 163 -2.36 17.13 17.39
C GLY A 163 -1.03 17.21 18.13
N TYR A 164 0.06 17.58 17.46
CA TYR A 164 1.35 17.85 18.13
C TYR A 164 1.28 19.01 19.12
N HIS A 165 0.43 20.02 18.88
CA HIS A 165 0.18 21.11 19.82
C HIS A 165 -0.75 20.72 20.95
N VAL A 166 -1.71 19.83 20.68
CA VAL A 166 -2.68 19.37 21.69
C VAL A 166 -2.07 18.33 22.62
N MET A 167 -1.15 17.49 22.12
CA MET A 167 -0.47 16.44 22.86
C MET A 167 1.07 16.62 22.79
N PRO A 168 1.61 17.67 23.43
CA PRO A 168 3.05 17.90 23.41
C PRO A 168 3.79 16.78 24.15
N GLY A 169 4.92 16.35 23.61
CA GLY A 169 5.75 15.29 24.22
C GLY A 169 5.30 13.86 23.94
N LEU A 170 4.39 13.64 22.97
CA LEU A 170 4.10 12.29 22.48
C LEU A 170 5.38 11.64 21.97
N GLN A 171 5.75 10.50 22.58
CA GLN A 171 7.00 9.80 22.29
C GLN A 171 7.02 9.21 20.88
N ASP A 172 5.92 8.57 20.46
CA ASP A 172 5.77 7.98 19.14
C ASP A 172 4.72 8.76 18.32
N PRO A 173 5.14 9.53 17.30
CA PRO A 173 4.23 10.29 16.46
C PRO A 173 3.21 9.44 15.70
N GLU A 174 3.49 8.16 15.44
CA GLU A 174 2.57 7.26 14.73
C GLU A 174 1.34 6.91 15.59
N GLN A 175 1.43 7.14 16.90
CA GLN A 175 0.35 6.90 17.86
C GLN A 175 -0.57 8.11 18.04
N ILE A 176 -0.37 9.22 17.30
CA ILE A 176 -1.14 10.44 17.51
C ILE A 176 -2.64 10.20 17.38
N LEU A 177 -3.09 9.50 16.34
CA LEU A 177 -4.52 9.26 16.12
C LEU A 177 -5.16 8.39 17.22
N PRO A 178 -4.64 7.20 17.56
CA PRO A 178 -5.22 6.41 18.64
C PRO A 178 -5.14 7.11 20.00
N LYS A 179 -4.07 7.86 20.30
CA LYS A 179 -3.97 8.62 21.55
C LYS A 179 -4.95 9.78 21.63
N MET A 180 -5.16 10.51 20.55
CA MET A 180 -6.19 11.56 20.49
C MET A 180 -7.58 10.96 20.66
N ALA A 181 -7.89 9.84 20.00
CA ALA A 181 -9.14 9.13 20.22
C ALA A 181 -9.31 8.69 21.68
N GLN A 182 -8.26 8.13 22.30
CA GLN A 182 -8.28 7.69 23.70
C GLN A 182 -8.52 8.86 24.66
N PHE A 183 -7.93 10.03 24.37
CA PHE A 183 -8.07 11.22 25.18
C PHE A 183 -9.48 11.80 25.13
N HIS A 184 -10.11 11.83 23.94
CA HIS A 184 -11.42 12.45 23.77
C HIS A 184 -12.61 11.51 24.01
N PHE A 185 -12.43 10.20 23.82
CA PHE A 185 -13.53 9.25 23.92
C PHE A 185 -13.71 8.73 25.34
N HIS A 186 -14.97 8.56 25.73
CA HIS A 186 -15.27 7.70 26.86
C HIS A 186 -14.80 6.27 26.58
N LYS A 187 -14.39 5.54 27.63
CA LYS A 187 -13.80 4.20 27.56
C LYS A 187 -14.51 3.26 26.58
N TYR A 188 -15.84 3.18 26.62
CA TYR A 188 -16.59 2.29 25.73
C TYR A 188 -16.54 2.72 24.25
N LEU A 189 -16.60 4.02 23.96
CA LEU A 189 -16.47 4.55 22.60
C LEU A 189 -15.06 4.33 22.06
N TYR A 190 -14.04 4.50 22.90
CA TYR A 190 -12.67 4.19 22.53
C TYR A 190 -12.50 2.72 22.16
N ILE A 191 -13.05 1.79 22.96
CA ILE A 191 -12.98 0.35 22.66
C ILE A 191 -13.63 0.04 21.31
N ILE A 192 -14.80 0.65 21.01
CA ILE A 192 -15.49 0.46 19.72
C ILE A 192 -14.63 1.03 18.57
N PHE A 193 -14.07 2.23 18.73
CA PHE A 193 -13.25 2.87 17.72
C PHE A 193 -11.93 2.13 17.47
N ALA A 194 -11.18 1.82 18.52
CA ALA A 194 -9.93 1.07 18.43
C ALA A 194 -10.18 -0.34 17.87
N GLY A 195 -11.27 -1.00 18.27
CA GLY A 195 -11.73 -2.26 17.70
C GLY A 195 -11.98 -2.13 16.19
N ALA A 196 -12.73 -1.12 15.75
CA ALA A 196 -12.98 -0.87 14.33
C ALA A 196 -11.68 -0.56 13.55
N LEU A 197 -10.74 0.17 14.15
CA LEU A 197 -9.44 0.49 13.56
C LEU A 197 -8.60 -0.76 13.36
N VAL A 198 -8.47 -1.58 14.41
CA VAL A 198 -7.79 -2.88 14.32
C VAL A 198 -8.45 -3.77 13.29
N SER A 199 -9.78 -3.80 13.24
CA SER A 199 -10.52 -4.64 12.31
C SER A 199 -10.34 -4.22 10.85
N ALA A 200 -10.31 -2.91 10.55
CA ALA A 200 -9.99 -2.42 9.20
C ALA A 200 -8.54 -2.68 8.79
N ILE A 201 -7.61 -2.70 9.76
CA ILE A 201 -6.23 -3.13 9.51
C ILE A 201 -6.20 -4.62 9.16
N LEU A 202 -6.92 -5.46 9.91
CA LEU A 202 -7.06 -6.90 9.66
C LEU A 202 -7.62 -7.17 8.25
N SER A 203 -8.62 -6.42 7.83
CA SER A 203 -9.23 -6.57 6.50
C SER A 203 -8.41 -6.03 5.32
N THR A 204 -7.36 -5.29 5.63
CA THR A 204 -6.40 -4.84 4.61
C THR A 204 -5.27 -5.86 4.48
N VAL A 205 -4.74 -6.34 5.61
CA VAL A 205 -3.64 -7.30 5.61
C VAL A 205 -4.09 -8.69 5.16
N ASP A 206 -5.33 -9.10 5.44
CA ASP A 206 -5.86 -10.37 4.97
C ASP A 206 -5.86 -10.43 3.43
N SER A 207 -6.30 -9.36 2.78
CA SER A 207 -6.47 -9.23 1.35
C SER A 207 -5.10 -9.24 0.68
N ALA A 208 -4.12 -8.55 1.29
CA ALA A 208 -2.74 -8.53 0.82
C ALA A 208 -2.07 -9.92 0.92
N LEU A 209 -2.23 -10.62 2.05
CA LEU A 209 -1.61 -11.92 2.29
C LEU A 209 -2.29 -13.04 1.49
N LEU A 210 -3.63 -13.07 1.45
CA LEU A 210 -4.38 -14.06 0.67
C LEU A 210 -4.12 -13.90 -0.84
N ALA A 211 -4.18 -12.66 -1.36
CA ALA A 211 -3.89 -12.43 -2.78
C ALA A 211 -2.44 -12.80 -3.13
N SER A 212 -1.48 -12.47 -2.25
CA SER A 212 -0.08 -12.83 -2.46
C SER A 212 0.12 -14.34 -2.41
N SER A 213 -0.48 -15.03 -1.45
CA SER A 213 -0.39 -16.48 -1.33
C SER A 213 -0.99 -17.19 -2.54
N ALA A 214 -2.18 -16.78 -2.97
CA ALA A 214 -2.84 -17.34 -4.13
C ALA A 214 -1.98 -17.16 -5.40
N LEU A 215 -1.38 -15.97 -5.60
CA LEU A 215 -0.46 -15.73 -6.71
C LEU A 215 0.81 -16.57 -6.63
N LEU A 216 1.40 -16.69 -5.44
CA LEU A 216 2.59 -17.52 -5.23
C LEU A 216 2.31 -18.96 -5.60
N ASN A 217 1.24 -19.53 -5.05
CA ASN A 217 0.89 -20.92 -5.26
C ASN A 217 0.45 -21.17 -6.71
N HIS A 218 -0.36 -20.29 -7.29
CA HIS A 218 -0.79 -20.41 -8.68
C HIS A 218 0.42 -20.42 -9.63
N ASN A 219 1.32 -19.44 -9.47
CA ASN A 219 2.45 -19.27 -10.39
C ASN A 219 3.59 -20.28 -10.18
N LEU A 220 3.86 -20.70 -8.94
CA LEU A 220 5.04 -21.52 -8.62
C LEU A 220 4.72 -22.97 -8.28
N ILE A 221 3.48 -23.30 -7.93
CA ILE A 221 3.08 -24.65 -7.49
C ILE A 221 2.03 -25.24 -8.44
N PHE A 222 0.86 -24.62 -8.54
CA PHE A 222 -0.30 -25.21 -9.21
C PHE A 222 -0.11 -25.34 -10.73
N ASN A 223 0.67 -24.45 -11.35
CA ASN A 223 1.06 -24.59 -12.76
C ASN A 223 1.91 -25.84 -13.03
N PHE A 224 2.72 -26.29 -12.06
CA PHE A 224 3.54 -27.51 -12.17
C PHE A 224 2.83 -28.75 -11.64
N TYR A 225 1.79 -28.58 -10.81
CA TYR A 225 0.99 -29.66 -10.23
C TYR A 225 -0.53 -29.40 -10.46
N PRO A 226 -1.02 -29.51 -11.71
CA PRO A 226 -2.39 -29.10 -12.05
C PRO A 226 -3.49 -29.97 -11.41
N ASN A 227 -3.17 -31.22 -11.08
CA ASN A 227 -4.12 -32.22 -10.57
C ASN A 227 -4.27 -32.22 -9.04
N LEU A 228 -3.82 -31.16 -8.35
CA LEU A 228 -4.02 -31.04 -6.90
C LEU A 228 -5.51 -30.87 -6.57
N ASN A 229 -5.99 -31.63 -5.58
CA ASN A 229 -7.35 -31.47 -5.07
C ASN A 229 -7.52 -30.13 -4.32
N ASP A 230 -8.76 -29.70 -4.15
CA ASP A 230 -9.07 -28.39 -3.54
C ASP A 230 -8.60 -28.28 -2.09
N LYS A 231 -8.59 -29.40 -1.33
CA LYS A 231 -8.09 -29.43 0.04
C LYS A 231 -6.59 -29.13 0.10
N THR A 232 -5.80 -29.70 -0.80
CA THR A 232 -4.36 -29.48 -0.88
C THR A 232 -4.04 -28.07 -1.35
N LYS A 233 -4.81 -27.53 -2.31
CA LYS A 233 -4.70 -26.13 -2.73
C LYS A 233 -4.97 -25.17 -1.57
N LEU A 234 -6.04 -25.42 -0.82
CA LEU A 234 -6.38 -24.63 0.37
C LEU A 234 -5.28 -24.70 1.46
N ILE A 235 -4.70 -25.88 1.71
CA ILE A 235 -3.59 -26.02 2.66
C ILE A 235 -2.35 -25.26 2.16
N ALA A 236 -2.02 -25.36 0.87
CA ALA A 236 -0.92 -24.60 0.28
C ALA A 236 -1.13 -23.09 0.43
N ASP A 237 -2.36 -22.59 0.24
CA ASP A 237 -2.69 -21.19 0.47
C ASP A 237 -2.55 -20.78 1.93
N ARG A 238 -2.97 -21.63 2.88
CA ARG A 238 -2.78 -21.34 4.31
C ARG A 238 -1.30 -21.32 4.72
N ILE A 239 -0.49 -22.23 4.18
CA ILE A 239 0.96 -22.24 4.40
C ILE A 239 1.60 -20.99 3.78
N GLY A 240 1.18 -20.59 2.59
CA GLY A 240 1.64 -19.36 1.96
C GLY A 240 1.32 -18.13 2.81
N VAL A 241 0.10 -18.00 3.33
CA VAL A 241 -0.27 -16.93 4.28
C VAL A 241 0.64 -16.93 5.51
N LEU A 242 0.91 -18.10 6.10
CA LEU A 242 1.81 -18.21 7.26
C LEU A 242 3.22 -17.70 6.94
N LEU A 243 3.83 -18.18 5.85
CA LEU A 243 5.20 -17.80 5.45
C LEU A 243 5.31 -16.32 5.09
N LEU A 244 4.35 -15.81 4.32
CA LEU A 244 4.28 -14.41 3.93
C LEU A 244 4.03 -13.52 5.14
N GLY A 245 3.15 -13.92 6.06
CA GLY A 245 2.89 -13.20 7.31
C GLY A 245 4.11 -13.13 8.22
N ILE A 246 4.88 -14.22 8.36
CA ILE A 246 6.16 -14.22 9.10
C ILE A 246 7.16 -13.26 8.43
N THR A 247 7.22 -13.25 7.10
CA THR A 247 8.10 -12.34 6.34
C THR A 247 7.69 -10.88 6.57
N SER A 248 6.40 -10.56 6.47
CA SER A 248 5.87 -9.22 6.74
C SER A 248 6.09 -8.78 8.19
N TYR A 249 5.99 -9.69 9.15
CA TYR A 249 6.31 -9.42 10.55
C TYR A 249 7.79 -9.05 10.74
N MET A 250 8.71 -9.79 10.12
CA MET A 250 10.15 -9.47 10.19
C MET A 250 10.45 -8.09 9.59
N LEU A 251 9.78 -7.74 8.48
CA LEU A 251 9.87 -6.40 7.89
C LEU A 251 9.28 -5.32 8.81
N ALA A 252 8.15 -5.60 9.47
CA ALA A 252 7.49 -4.67 10.38
C ALA A 252 8.36 -4.31 11.61
N LEU A 253 9.11 -5.28 12.14
CA LEU A 253 10.01 -5.06 13.29
C LEU A 253 11.20 -4.16 12.95
N HIS A 254 11.79 -4.34 11.78
CA HIS A 254 13.03 -3.63 11.40
C HIS A 254 12.77 -2.33 10.64
N ALA A 255 11.52 -2.00 10.37
CA ALA A 255 11.15 -0.76 9.70
C ALA A 255 11.32 0.47 10.62
N GLU A 256 11.69 1.58 9.99
CA GLU A 256 11.73 2.89 10.65
C GLU A 256 10.33 3.38 11.06
N GLY A 257 9.29 3.01 10.31
CA GLY A 257 7.91 3.44 10.55
C GLY A 257 6.92 2.84 9.55
N ILE A 258 5.63 3.08 9.78
CA ILE A 258 4.53 2.75 8.88
C ILE A 258 4.71 3.51 7.55
N TYR A 259 5.06 4.80 7.60
CA TYR A 259 5.23 5.60 6.39
C TYR A 259 6.33 5.06 5.47
N SER A 260 7.46 4.62 6.03
CA SER A 260 8.55 4.04 5.23
C SER A 260 8.12 2.71 4.60
N LEU A 261 7.42 1.84 5.34
CA LEU A 261 6.87 0.60 4.78
C LEU A 261 5.85 0.86 3.65
N VAL A 262 4.95 1.82 3.83
CA VAL A 262 3.96 2.23 2.80
C VAL A 262 4.65 2.76 1.54
N LYS A 263 5.69 3.58 1.72
CA LYS A 263 6.49 4.11 0.61
C LYS A 263 7.20 2.99 -0.14
N GLU A 264 7.87 2.08 0.58
CA GLU A 264 8.56 0.95 -0.04
C GLU A 264 7.59 -0.03 -0.71
N ALA A 265 6.41 -0.27 -0.12
CA ALA A 265 5.36 -1.08 -0.73
C ALA A 265 4.89 -0.52 -2.08
N SER A 266 4.89 0.81 -2.22
CA SER A 266 4.49 1.50 -3.45
C SER A 266 5.62 1.59 -4.48
N ALA A 267 6.88 1.46 -4.06
CA ALA A 267 8.04 1.66 -4.92
C ALA A 267 8.70 0.35 -5.37
N PHE A 268 8.93 -0.58 -4.45
CA PHE A 268 9.73 -1.78 -4.70
C PHE A 268 9.04 -2.73 -5.69
N GLY A 269 9.62 -2.83 -6.88
CA GLY A 269 9.12 -3.71 -7.95
C GLY A 269 7.90 -3.20 -8.70
N SER A 270 7.38 -2.00 -8.41
CA SER A 270 6.19 -1.46 -9.08
C SER A 270 6.50 -0.74 -10.39
N ALA A 271 7.68 -0.13 -10.54
CA ALA A 271 8.03 0.66 -11.74
C ALA A 271 7.96 -0.15 -13.05
N GLY A 272 8.57 -1.34 -13.08
CA GLY A 272 8.52 -2.21 -14.26
C GLY A 272 7.09 -2.67 -14.56
N VAL A 273 6.33 -3.03 -13.53
CA VAL A 273 4.91 -3.44 -13.64
C VAL A 273 4.07 -2.29 -14.19
N PHE A 274 4.28 -1.07 -13.68
CA PHE A 274 3.61 0.15 -14.13
C PHE A 274 3.87 0.41 -15.62
N VAL A 275 5.13 0.34 -16.07
CA VAL A 275 5.48 0.57 -17.47
C VAL A 275 4.80 -0.45 -18.38
N ILE A 276 4.89 -1.75 -18.07
CA ILE A 276 4.23 -2.77 -18.90
C ILE A 276 2.71 -2.68 -18.85
N TYR A 277 2.13 -2.24 -17.73
CA TYR A 277 0.70 -2.03 -17.57
C TYR A 277 0.20 -0.92 -18.50
N ILE A 278 0.86 0.24 -18.49
CA ILE A 278 0.53 1.36 -19.38
C ILE A 278 0.70 0.96 -20.84
N ILE A 279 1.83 0.33 -21.19
CA ILE A 279 2.08 -0.09 -22.57
C ILE A 279 1.04 -1.13 -23.02
N GLY A 280 0.74 -2.12 -22.18
CA GLY A 280 -0.23 -3.17 -22.49
C GLY A 280 -1.66 -2.65 -22.64
N MET A 281 -2.04 -1.60 -21.92
CA MET A 281 -3.37 -0.98 -22.05
C MET A 281 -3.53 -0.16 -23.32
N TYR A 282 -2.49 0.57 -23.75
CA TYR A 282 -2.60 1.56 -24.81
C TYR A 282 -1.92 1.16 -26.14
N SER A 283 -1.13 0.09 -26.15
CA SER A 283 -0.42 -0.37 -27.36
C SER A 283 -1.08 -1.60 -27.96
N LYS A 284 -1.37 -1.54 -29.28
CA LYS A 284 -1.87 -2.71 -30.04
C LYS A 284 -0.81 -3.80 -30.24
N LYS A 285 0.47 -3.43 -30.20
CA LYS A 285 1.60 -4.33 -30.41
C LYS A 285 2.41 -4.41 -29.13
N THR A 286 2.42 -5.57 -28.50
CA THR A 286 3.15 -5.86 -27.27
C THR A 286 4.25 -6.90 -27.52
N SER A 287 5.23 -6.97 -26.62
CA SER A 287 6.34 -7.94 -26.72
C SER A 287 6.60 -8.58 -25.35
N VAL A 288 6.44 -9.90 -25.27
CA VAL A 288 6.68 -10.67 -24.04
C VAL A 288 8.15 -10.59 -23.59
N PRO A 289 9.17 -10.79 -24.47
CA PRO A 289 10.56 -10.62 -24.06
C PRO A 289 10.86 -9.20 -23.56
N ALA A 290 10.29 -8.17 -24.20
CA ALA A 290 10.45 -6.79 -23.75
C ALA A 290 9.83 -6.60 -22.35
N ALA A 291 8.63 -7.12 -22.12
CA ALA A 291 7.98 -7.03 -20.82
C ALA A 291 8.78 -7.71 -19.70
N ILE A 292 9.36 -8.89 -19.95
CA ILE A 292 10.21 -9.60 -18.97
C ILE A 292 11.44 -8.76 -18.61
N VAL A 293 12.15 -8.24 -19.63
CA VAL A 293 13.33 -7.40 -19.40
C VAL A 293 12.95 -6.13 -18.64
N THR A 294 11.83 -5.50 -18.96
CA THR A 294 11.30 -4.33 -18.26
C THR A 294 11.00 -4.59 -16.79
N LEU A 295 10.38 -5.73 -16.47
CA LEU A 295 10.12 -6.13 -15.08
C LEU A 295 11.42 -6.30 -14.28
N ILE A 296 12.39 -7.04 -14.83
CA ILE A 296 13.66 -7.31 -14.17
C ILE A 296 14.46 -6.02 -14.00
N THR A 297 14.65 -5.26 -15.07
CA THR A 297 15.45 -4.02 -15.04
C THR A 297 14.83 -2.98 -14.13
N GLY A 298 13.51 -2.78 -14.16
CA GLY A 298 12.83 -1.88 -13.23
C GLY A 298 13.06 -2.26 -11.77
N ALA A 299 12.82 -3.52 -11.40
CA ALA A 299 13.03 -3.99 -10.03
C ALA A 299 14.50 -3.86 -9.58
N CYS A 300 15.44 -4.31 -10.41
CA CYS A 300 16.87 -4.24 -10.11
C CYS A 300 17.37 -2.80 -9.99
N THR A 301 16.95 -1.89 -10.89
CA THR A 301 17.36 -0.48 -10.83
C THR A 301 16.89 0.20 -9.55
N TYR A 302 15.65 -0.05 -9.12
CA TYR A 302 15.17 0.50 -7.86
C TYR A 302 15.96 -0.08 -6.67
N PHE A 303 16.14 -1.40 -6.64
CA PHE A 303 16.85 -2.09 -5.56
C PHE A 303 18.30 -1.60 -5.43
N ILE A 304 19.04 -1.58 -6.53
CA ILE A 304 20.44 -1.12 -6.57
C ILE A 304 20.53 0.37 -6.23
N GLY A 305 19.67 1.19 -6.86
CA GLY A 305 19.62 2.63 -6.62
C GLY A 305 19.39 2.95 -5.14
N LYS A 306 18.41 2.30 -4.53
CA LYS A 306 18.00 2.59 -3.15
C LYS A 306 18.96 2.03 -2.10
N PHE A 307 19.34 0.76 -2.22
CA PHE A 307 20.04 0.04 -1.14
C PHE A 307 21.56 0.01 -1.29
N PHE A 308 22.11 0.21 -2.49
CA PHE A 308 23.57 0.18 -2.71
C PHE A 308 24.13 1.55 -3.06
N ILE A 309 23.42 2.32 -3.89
CA ILE A 309 23.87 3.64 -4.32
C ILE A 309 23.34 4.75 -3.40
N HIS A 310 22.25 4.49 -2.66
CA HIS A 310 21.51 5.48 -1.87
C HIS A 310 21.04 6.69 -2.70
N PHE A 311 20.63 6.43 -3.95
CA PHE A 311 20.16 7.46 -4.86
C PHE A 311 18.75 7.93 -4.48
N GLU A 312 18.58 9.25 -4.31
CA GLU A 312 17.33 9.86 -3.83
C GLU A 312 16.15 9.67 -4.79
N TYR A 313 16.41 9.53 -6.10
CA TYR A 313 15.39 9.44 -7.15
C TYR A 313 15.33 8.03 -7.78
N SER A 314 15.49 7.01 -6.93
CA SER A 314 15.60 5.60 -7.36
C SER A 314 14.35 5.10 -8.08
N PHE A 315 13.16 5.57 -7.71
CA PHE A 315 11.92 5.18 -8.37
C PHE A 315 11.79 5.80 -9.76
N LEU A 316 12.03 7.11 -9.91
CA LEU A 316 12.02 7.78 -11.21
C LEU A 316 13.06 7.16 -12.15
N LEU A 317 14.28 6.88 -11.65
CA LEU A 317 15.31 6.20 -12.42
C LEU A 317 14.85 4.80 -12.85
N SER A 318 14.21 4.06 -11.96
CA SER A 318 13.66 2.74 -12.26
C SER A 318 12.57 2.79 -13.34
N VAL A 319 11.65 3.76 -13.29
CA VAL A 319 10.65 3.97 -14.34
C VAL A 319 11.32 4.32 -15.68
N LEU A 320 12.31 5.21 -15.68
CA LEU A 320 13.04 5.59 -16.88
C LEU A 320 13.76 4.38 -17.50
N VAL A 321 14.49 3.61 -16.70
CA VAL A 321 15.20 2.41 -17.16
C VAL A 321 14.22 1.36 -17.68
N ALA A 322 13.07 1.17 -17.02
CA ALA A 322 12.02 0.26 -17.46
C ALA A 322 11.45 0.65 -18.84
N VAL A 323 11.20 1.94 -19.08
CA VAL A 323 10.75 2.44 -20.39
C VAL A 323 11.83 2.22 -21.45
N LEU A 324 13.07 2.63 -21.17
CA LEU A 324 14.17 2.50 -22.11
C LEU A 324 14.47 1.03 -22.45
N SER A 325 14.42 0.14 -21.46
CA SER A 325 14.65 -1.28 -21.67
C SER A 325 13.56 -1.91 -22.52
N TYR A 326 12.29 -1.54 -22.32
CA TYR A 326 11.18 -2.02 -23.15
C TYR A 326 11.41 -1.69 -24.62
N TYR A 327 11.63 -0.41 -24.93
CA TYR A 327 11.80 0.04 -26.31
C TYR A 327 13.09 -0.47 -26.95
N SER A 328 14.18 -0.58 -26.18
CA SER A 328 15.44 -1.15 -26.67
C SER A 328 15.24 -2.59 -27.13
N VAL A 329 14.55 -3.42 -26.34
CA VAL A 329 14.26 -4.81 -26.73
C VAL A 329 13.34 -4.87 -27.93
N VAL A 330 12.29 -4.03 -28.00
CA VAL A 330 11.41 -3.97 -29.17
C VAL A 330 12.18 -3.60 -30.44
N LEU A 331 13.11 -2.64 -30.36
CA LEU A 331 13.96 -2.25 -31.49
C LEU A 331 14.89 -3.39 -31.92
N VAL A 332 15.52 -4.07 -30.97
CA VAL A 332 16.37 -5.24 -31.26
C VAL A 332 15.57 -6.35 -31.95
N ILE A 333 14.36 -6.66 -31.44
CA ILE A 333 13.49 -7.67 -32.07
C ILE A 333 13.12 -7.28 -33.50
N LYS A 334 12.75 -6.01 -33.73
CA LYS A 334 12.43 -5.53 -35.09
C LYS A 334 13.63 -5.56 -36.04
N ALA A 335 14.84 -5.34 -35.51
CA ALA A 335 16.06 -5.38 -36.30
C ALA A 335 16.54 -6.80 -36.62
N THR A 336 16.18 -7.79 -35.79
CA THR A 336 16.67 -9.18 -35.90
C THR A 336 15.65 -10.16 -36.48
N VAL A 337 14.35 -9.88 -36.37
CA VAL A 337 13.28 -10.76 -36.88
C VAL A 337 12.79 -10.26 -38.25
N PRO A 338 12.86 -11.07 -39.32
CA PRO A 338 12.32 -10.72 -40.63
C PRO A 338 10.84 -10.30 -40.57
N ALA A 339 10.47 -9.26 -41.33
CA ALA A 339 9.12 -8.69 -41.31
C ALA A 339 8.01 -9.72 -41.65
N GLU A 340 8.33 -10.72 -42.46
CA GLU A 340 7.45 -11.82 -42.87
C GLU A 340 7.04 -12.72 -41.68
N LEU A 341 7.92 -12.93 -40.70
CA LEU A 341 7.63 -13.73 -39.50
C LEU A 341 6.88 -12.94 -38.42
N LEU A 342 6.93 -11.61 -38.47
CA LEU A 342 6.16 -10.73 -37.58
C LEU A 342 4.70 -10.57 -38.03
N ALA A 343 4.40 -10.79 -39.31
CA ALA A 343 3.06 -10.63 -39.88
C ALA A 343 2.11 -11.81 -39.62
N VAL A 344 2.62 -13.00 -39.29
CA VAL A 344 1.82 -14.23 -39.19
C VAL A 344 1.02 -14.33 -37.88
N LYS A 345 1.28 -13.48 -36.88
CA LYS A 345 0.62 -13.57 -35.55
C LYS A 345 -0.66 -12.76 -35.36
N ASP A 346 -1.07 -11.93 -36.32
CA ASP A 346 -2.24 -11.05 -36.18
C ASP A 346 -3.57 -11.68 -36.70
N THR A 347 -3.64 -13.01 -36.91
CA THR A 347 -4.84 -13.66 -37.50
C THR A 347 -5.75 -14.46 -36.57
N ASP A 348 -5.46 -14.63 -35.28
CA ASP A 348 -6.39 -15.29 -34.35
C ASP A 348 -6.41 -14.63 -32.96
N SER A 349 -7.31 -13.65 -32.78
CA SER A 349 -8.12 -13.42 -31.56
C SER A 349 -9.08 -12.25 -31.74
#